data_AF-A0A5C3F217-F1
#
_entry.id   AF-A0A5C3F217-F1
#
_cell.length_a   1.000
_cell.length_b   1.000
_cell.length_c   1.000
_cell.angle_alpha   90.00
_cell.angle_beta   90.00
_cell.angle_gamma   90.00
#
_symmetry.space_group_name_H-M   'P 1'
#
loop_
_entity.id
_entity.type
_entity.pdbx_description
1 polymer ?
#
loop_
_entity_poly.entity_id
_entity_poly.type
_entity_poly.pdbx_seq_one_letter_code
_entity_poly.pdbx_strand_id
1 'polypeptide(L)'
;MMSDDTLDATASDPGQQLTQLTLDLRGTRFTIERDTLMNLPESVLLCLFPNGLVLARQPKQPQSFDDDGNDDADDDEEVYLVDFDPQCLSYVLSFFKTAQDDFYGIDDQPGKFRPSAFGGNGGAHHYQQSSADFSDPNGLYGGGPGMGQNPLLNKQAIIVLREELEYFAIPPKRPRTAASGPGGKLTQPSGDRLATESDIDISKLETTNPESGHPTPALLSLKQSCGRALLDRKQIFTALQRNVNKENNLAEQHLIDMLCMSGFDRNDTWGFRALEPSRCCITSIALVLLKTGIAHAGELEAQGIRPDSAEANDYYDETGQTSMFQGMKVDHQQLATAQKLLLFWRKPARKCWWDGVDIVLPHPDQKPNPAAADSNDAASTAVSVGLSTVADATSAEPDAGMTPEEVEMLKNGTGRKVRVWARRVWTLELSLI
;
A
#
# COMPACT_ATOMS: atom_id res chain seq x y z
N MET A 1 -75.84 6.39 -10.54
CA MET A 1 -74.66 5.61 -10.96
C MET A 1 -73.46 6.50 -10.63
N MET A 2 -72.93 6.35 -9.42
CA MET A 2 -71.70 5.59 -9.14
C MET A 2 -70.45 6.32 -9.66
N SER A 3 -69.86 7.09 -8.73
CA SER A 3 -68.43 7.26 -8.45
C SER A 3 -67.42 6.61 -9.41
N ASP A 4 -66.47 7.43 -9.88
CA ASP A 4 -65.09 6.98 -10.09
C ASP A 4 -64.15 8.17 -9.82
N ASP A 5 -63.70 8.27 -8.56
CA ASP A 5 -62.53 9.02 -8.14
C ASP A 5 -61.30 8.24 -8.63
N THR A 6 -60.65 8.73 -9.69
CA THR A 6 -59.31 8.26 -10.06
C THR A 6 -58.28 9.22 -9.47
N LEU A 7 -57.77 8.82 -8.31
CA LEU A 7 -56.58 9.34 -7.66
C LEU A 7 -55.40 9.28 -8.63
N ASP A 8 -54.86 10.46 -8.98
CA ASP A 8 -53.55 10.61 -9.61
C ASP A 8 -52.48 10.26 -8.57
N ALA A 9 -52.16 8.97 -8.50
CA ALA A 9 -51.04 8.46 -7.73
C ALA A 9 -49.75 8.86 -8.46
N THR A 10 -49.10 9.91 -7.96
CA THR A 10 -47.72 10.26 -8.28
C THR A 10 -46.86 9.01 -8.24
N ALA A 11 -46.41 8.55 -9.41
CA ALA A 11 -45.44 7.49 -9.54
C ALA A 11 -44.15 7.93 -8.81
N SER A 12 -43.91 7.35 -7.64
CA SER A 12 -42.62 7.40 -6.97
C SER A 12 -41.58 6.71 -7.86
N ASP A 13 -40.69 7.50 -8.44
CA ASP A 13 -39.57 7.05 -9.27
C ASP A 13 -38.67 6.09 -8.47
N PRO A 14 -38.44 4.84 -8.93
CA PRO A 14 -37.64 3.88 -8.19
C PRO A 14 -36.14 4.18 -8.35
N GLY A 15 -35.59 4.94 -7.39
CA GLY A 15 -34.18 4.91 -7.02
C GLY A 15 -33.25 5.83 -7.81
N GLN A 16 -33.22 7.12 -7.46
CA GLN A 16 -32.10 8.00 -7.83
C GLN A 16 -30.80 7.47 -7.20
N GLN A 17 -29.98 6.82 -8.02
CA GLN A 17 -28.62 6.41 -7.65
C GLN A 17 -27.73 7.66 -7.56
N LEU A 18 -26.87 7.73 -6.55
CA LEU A 18 -25.91 8.83 -6.41
C LEU A 18 -24.94 8.83 -7.61
N THR A 19 -24.88 9.96 -8.33
CA THR A 19 -23.94 10.17 -9.46
C THR A 19 -22.54 10.55 -8.96
N GLN A 20 -22.48 11.22 -7.81
CA GLN A 20 -21.27 11.64 -7.13
C GLN A 20 -21.40 11.36 -5.63
N LEU A 21 -20.26 11.13 -4.98
CA LEU A 21 -20.16 10.86 -3.56
C LEU A 21 -19.16 11.83 -2.94
N THR A 22 -19.55 12.45 -1.83
CA THR A 22 -18.66 13.35 -1.08
C THR A 22 -18.13 12.65 0.16
N LEU A 23 -16.80 12.51 0.25
CA LEU A 23 -16.08 11.87 1.33
C LEU A 23 -15.32 12.92 2.14
N ASP A 24 -15.29 12.79 3.46
CA ASP A 24 -14.37 13.52 4.33
C ASP A 24 -13.34 12.54 4.91
N LEU A 25 -12.10 12.72 4.47
CA LEU A 25 -10.95 11.92 4.84
C LEU A 25 -10.06 12.71 5.79
N ARG A 26 -10.26 12.50 7.10
CA ARG A 26 -9.47 13.16 8.16
C ARG A 26 -9.47 14.69 8.04
N GLY A 27 -10.60 15.29 7.67
CA GLY A 27 -10.78 16.73 7.46
C GLY A 27 -10.52 17.21 6.03
N THR A 28 -10.19 16.30 5.10
CA THR A 28 -10.00 16.62 3.67
C THR A 28 -11.16 16.09 2.85
N ARG A 29 -11.88 16.99 2.16
CA ARG A 29 -13.06 16.61 1.37
C ARG A 29 -12.70 16.19 -0.05
N PHE A 30 -13.34 15.14 -0.53
CA PHE A 30 -13.26 14.63 -1.90
C PHE A 30 -14.67 14.49 -2.46
N THR A 31 -14.93 15.00 -3.65
CA THR A 31 -16.13 14.70 -4.42
C THR A 31 -15.72 13.80 -5.58
N ILE A 32 -16.22 12.57 -5.61
CA ILE A 32 -15.80 11.52 -6.55
C ILE A 32 -17.03 11.02 -7.30
N GLU A 33 -16.93 10.99 -8.62
CA GLU A 33 -17.95 10.41 -9.48
C GLU A 33 -18.07 8.90 -9.23
N ARG A 34 -19.29 8.38 -9.33
CA ARG A 34 -19.57 6.96 -9.15
C ARG A 34 -18.69 6.07 -10.04
N ASP A 35 -18.49 6.44 -11.30
CA ASP A 35 -17.74 5.61 -12.25
C ASP A 35 -16.25 5.58 -11.90
N THR A 36 -15.69 6.69 -11.44
CA THR A 36 -14.32 6.73 -10.91
C THR A 36 -14.19 5.86 -9.66
N LEU A 37 -15.17 5.93 -8.76
CA LEU A 37 -15.20 5.11 -7.55
C LEU A 37 -15.29 3.60 -7.89
N MET A 38 -16.09 3.22 -8.89
CA MET A 38 -16.24 1.82 -9.33
C MET A 38 -14.98 1.25 -9.99
N ASN A 39 -14.09 2.10 -10.50
CA ASN A 39 -12.81 1.72 -11.08
C ASN A 39 -11.69 1.63 -10.05
N LEU A 40 -11.90 2.09 -8.81
CA LEU A 40 -10.88 1.98 -7.76
C LEU A 40 -10.59 0.52 -7.39
N PRO A 41 -9.37 0.22 -6.92
CA PRO A 41 -9.03 -1.11 -6.42
C PRO A 41 -9.98 -1.55 -5.29
N GLU A 42 -10.38 -2.81 -5.29
CA GLU A 42 -11.22 -3.42 -4.26
C GLU A 42 -10.56 -3.26 -2.87
N SER A 43 -9.24 -3.42 -2.81
CA SER A 43 -8.48 -3.21 -1.58
C SER A 43 -8.57 -1.79 -1.01
N VAL A 44 -8.76 -0.77 -1.85
CA VAL A 44 -8.99 0.63 -1.43
C VAL A 44 -10.45 0.83 -1.06
N LEU A 45 -11.38 0.31 -1.87
CA LEU A 45 -12.82 0.40 -1.61
C LEU A 45 -13.21 -0.25 -0.28
N LEU A 46 -12.59 -1.37 0.09
CA LEU A 46 -12.82 -2.02 1.39
C LEU A 46 -12.33 -1.19 2.58
N CYS A 47 -11.33 -0.32 2.39
CA CYS A 47 -10.90 0.62 3.42
C CYS A 47 -11.82 1.84 3.50
N LEU A 48 -12.33 2.32 2.37
CA LEU A 48 -13.25 3.45 2.32
C LEU A 48 -14.66 3.07 2.83
N PHE A 49 -15.12 1.87 2.50
CA PHE A 49 -16.46 1.37 2.80
C PHE A 49 -16.38 -0.02 3.44
N PRO A 50 -15.94 -0.12 4.72
CA PRO A 50 -15.75 -1.41 5.39
C PRO A 50 -17.04 -2.23 5.53
N ASN A 51 -18.20 -1.57 5.52
CA ASN A 51 -19.52 -2.21 5.58
C ASN A 51 -20.17 -2.38 4.20
N GLY A 52 -19.41 -2.16 3.12
CA GLY A 52 -19.91 -2.10 1.77
C GLY A 52 -20.39 -0.69 1.37
N LEU A 53 -20.34 -0.44 0.06
CA LEU A 53 -20.77 0.82 -0.53
C LEU A 53 -22.27 0.77 -0.85
N VAL A 54 -23.06 1.58 -0.17
CA VAL A 54 -24.50 1.74 -0.45
C VAL A 54 -24.69 3.05 -1.22
N LEU A 55 -24.92 2.96 -2.54
CA LEU A 55 -25.14 4.13 -3.41
C LEU A 55 -26.61 4.53 -3.57
N ALA A 56 -27.50 3.91 -2.79
CA ALA A 56 -28.90 4.30 -2.76
C ALA A 56 -29.04 5.49 -1.82
N ARG A 57 -29.66 6.58 -2.29
CA ARG A 57 -30.05 7.71 -1.44
C ARG A 57 -30.89 7.16 -0.29
N GLN A 58 -30.36 7.16 0.94
CA GLN A 58 -31.18 6.79 2.09
C GLN A 58 -32.23 7.90 2.28
N PRO A 59 -33.54 7.59 2.29
CA PRO A 59 -34.53 8.58 2.67
C PRO A 59 -34.26 8.95 4.12
N LYS A 60 -33.91 10.22 4.38
CA LYS A 60 -33.80 10.76 5.74
C LYS A 60 -35.09 10.38 6.49
N GLN A 61 -34.99 9.56 7.54
CA GLN A 61 -36.07 9.49 8.51
C GLN A 61 -36.18 10.87 9.15
N PRO A 62 -37.36 11.51 9.17
CA PRO A 62 -37.53 12.80 9.83
C PRO A 62 -37.29 12.59 11.33
N GLN A 63 -36.14 13.03 11.82
CA GLN A 63 -35.99 13.26 13.25
C GLN A 63 -36.75 14.54 13.57
N SER A 64 -37.94 14.37 14.16
CA SER A 64 -38.58 15.34 15.04
C SER A 64 -37.54 15.82 16.07
N PHE A 65 -37.35 17.08 16.42
CA PHE A 65 -38.27 18.20 16.59
C PHE A 65 -37.44 19.47 16.34
N ASP A 66 -37.91 20.39 15.50
CA ASP A 66 -38.16 21.78 15.90
C ASP A 66 -38.95 22.47 14.79
N ASP A 67 -40.12 22.94 15.21
CA ASP A 67 -41.11 23.73 14.50
C ASP A 67 -40.55 25.14 14.32
N ASP A 68 -39.97 25.44 13.16
CA ASP A 68 -39.96 26.78 12.61
C ASP A 68 -39.79 26.69 11.09
N GLY A 69 -40.80 27.16 10.36
CA GLY A 69 -40.93 27.05 8.92
C GLY A 69 -39.89 27.86 8.15
N ASN A 70 -38.68 27.32 8.03
CA ASN A 70 -37.71 27.73 7.03
C ASN A 70 -37.66 26.67 5.92
N ASP A 71 -38.47 26.86 4.87
CA ASP A 71 -38.43 26.09 3.62
C ASP A 71 -37.17 26.42 2.78
N ASP A 72 -36.00 26.53 3.41
CA ASP A 72 -34.74 26.34 2.71
C ASP A 72 -34.45 24.85 2.76
N ALA A 73 -34.96 24.13 1.76
CA ALA A 73 -34.50 22.79 1.43
C ALA A 73 -33.05 22.90 0.95
N ASP A 74 -32.14 23.16 1.87
CA ASP A 74 -30.72 22.94 1.65
C ASP A 74 -30.60 21.46 1.29
N ASP A 75 -30.21 21.21 0.03
CA ASP A 75 -29.63 19.95 -0.40
C ASP A 75 -28.39 19.71 0.47
N ASP A 76 -28.60 19.22 1.70
CA ASP A 76 -27.53 18.82 2.60
C ASP A 76 -26.75 17.72 1.89
N GLU A 77 -25.62 18.10 1.30
CA GLU A 77 -24.68 17.20 0.66
C GLU A 77 -24.33 16.07 1.64
N GLU A 78 -24.65 14.83 1.27
CA GLU A 78 -24.39 13.68 2.12
C GLU A 78 -22.87 13.41 2.18
N VAL A 79 -22.23 13.92 3.24
CA VAL A 79 -20.78 13.77 3.46
C VAL A 79 -20.49 12.51 4.26
N TYR A 80 -19.75 11.59 3.66
CA TYR A 80 -19.34 10.33 4.29
C TYR A 80 -18.00 10.51 5.00
N LEU A 81 -18.00 10.42 6.34
CA LEU A 81 -16.78 10.49 7.14
C LEU A 81 -16.06 9.14 7.10
N VAL A 82 -14.80 9.14 6.68
CA VAL A 82 -14.00 7.92 6.54
C VAL A 82 -12.61 8.14 7.15
N ASP A 83 -12.19 7.21 8.02
CA ASP A 83 -10.82 7.19 8.56
C ASP A 83 -9.86 6.55 7.54
N PHE A 84 -9.56 7.30 6.49
CA PHE A 84 -8.59 6.93 5.46
C PHE A 84 -7.62 8.09 5.21
N ASP A 85 -6.39 7.77 4.83
CA ASP A 85 -5.40 8.80 4.56
C ASP A 85 -5.72 9.53 3.23
N PRO A 86 -5.94 10.87 3.25
CA PRO A 86 -6.29 11.61 2.05
C PRO A 86 -5.18 11.62 1.00
N GLN A 87 -3.91 11.59 1.40
CA GLN A 87 -2.79 11.54 0.46
C GLN A 87 -2.72 10.19 -0.23
N CYS A 88 -3.09 9.11 0.46
CA CYS A 88 -3.19 7.78 -0.12
C CYS A 88 -4.24 7.75 -1.25
N LEU A 89 -5.43 8.30 -1.00
CA LEU A 89 -6.49 8.33 -2.01
C LEU A 89 -6.09 9.20 -3.20
N SER A 90 -5.51 10.38 -2.95
CA SER A 90 -5.00 11.27 -4.00
C SER A 90 -3.94 10.59 -4.86
N TYR A 91 -3.05 9.81 -4.26
CA TYR A 91 -2.03 9.04 -4.98
C TYR A 91 -2.67 8.00 -5.92
N VAL A 92 -3.67 7.25 -5.45
CA VAL A 92 -4.38 6.26 -6.26
C VAL A 92 -5.16 6.93 -7.40
N LEU A 93 -5.96 7.96 -7.10
CA LEU A 93 -6.78 8.67 -8.09
C LEU A 93 -5.93 9.29 -9.21
N SER A 94 -4.83 9.97 -8.84
CA SER A 94 -3.94 10.59 -9.82
C SER A 94 -3.27 9.57 -10.73
N PHE A 95 -2.83 8.43 -10.20
CA PHE A 95 -2.24 7.35 -11.00
C PHE A 95 -3.27 6.76 -11.97
N PHE A 96 -4.47 6.45 -11.48
CA PHE A 96 -5.54 5.85 -12.29
C PHE A 96 -6.00 6.80 -13.40
N LYS A 97 -6.17 8.09 -13.10
CA LYS A 97 -6.53 9.10 -14.10
C LYS A 97 -5.45 9.24 -15.17
N THR A 98 -4.18 9.30 -14.77
CA THR A 98 -3.05 9.38 -15.71
C THR A 98 -2.98 8.15 -16.62
N ALA A 99 -3.17 6.96 -16.05
CA ALA A 99 -3.20 5.70 -16.79
C ALA A 99 -4.37 5.66 -17.79
N GLN A 100 -5.54 6.15 -17.37
CA GLN A 100 -6.73 6.23 -18.22
C GLN A 100 -6.49 7.17 -19.41
N ASP A 101 -6.00 8.38 -19.15
CA ASP A 101 -5.77 9.40 -20.16
C ASP A 101 -4.72 8.98 -21.18
N ASP A 102 -3.63 8.35 -20.74
CA ASP A 102 -2.57 7.85 -21.61
C ASP A 102 -3.06 6.68 -22.49
N PHE A 103 -3.87 5.78 -21.92
CA PHE A 103 -4.34 4.59 -22.65
C PHE A 103 -5.48 4.90 -23.62
N TYR A 104 -6.53 5.59 -23.15
CA TYR A 104 -7.74 5.86 -23.94
C TYR A 104 -7.68 7.20 -24.68
N GLY A 105 -6.81 8.11 -24.26
CA GLY A 105 -6.73 9.45 -24.79
C GLY A 105 -7.66 10.42 -24.07
N ILE A 106 -7.49 11.67 -24.43
CA ILE A 106 -8.35 12.80 -24.07
C ILE A 106 -8.78 13.50 -25.36
N ASP A 107 -9.74 14.42 -25.28
CA ASP A 107 -10.35 15.05 -26.46
C ASP A 107 -9.33 15.61 -27.49
N ASP A 108 -8.22 16.16 -27.00
CA ASP A 108 -7.16 16.76 -27.82
C ASP A 108 -5.99 15.82 -28.17
N GLN A 109 -5.90 14.63 -27.54
CA GLN A 109 -4.77 13.71 -27.72
C GLN A 109 -5.25 12.25 -27.78
N PRO A 110 -5.08 11.56 -28.92
CA PRO A 110 -5.50 10.17 -29.05
C PRO A 110 -4.62 9.26 -28.19
N GLY A 111 -5.24 8.33 -27.47
CA GLY A 111 -4.55 7.38 -26.62
C GLY A 111 -3.80 6.28 -27.37
N LYS A 112 -3.11 5.45 -26.59
CA LYS A 112 -2.41 4.23 -27.07
C LYS A 112 -3.39 3.22 -27.65
N PHE A 113 -4.51 2.98 -26.98
CA PHE A 113 -5.56 2.10 -27.44
C PHE A 113 -6.43 2.81 -28.47
N ARG A 114 -6.53 2.22 -29.67
CA ARG A 114 -7.43 2.66 -30.72
C ARG A 114 -8.18 1.45 -31.27
N PRO A 115 -9.51 1.43 -31.20
CA PRO A 115 -10.28 0.38 -31.85
C PRO A 115 -9.97 0.36 -33.35
N SER A 116 -9.54 -0.78 -33.88
CA SER A 116 -9.28 -0.92 -35.32
C SER A 116 -10.56 -0.65 -36.11
N ALA A 117 -10.47 0.20 -37.14
CA ALA A 117 -11.59 0.56 -38.01
C ALA A 117 -12.17 -0.63 -38.80
N PHE A 118 -11.48 -1.77 -38.84
CA PHE A 118 -11.92 -2.97 -39.54
C PHE A 118 -12.91 -3.86 -38.75
N GLY A 119 -13.13 -3.58 -37.46
CA GLY A 119 -14.19 -4.17 -36.65
C GLY A 119 -15.34 -3.18 -36.45
N GLY A 120 -16.28 -3.14 -37.40
CA GLY A 120 -17.34 -2.12 -37.44
C GLY A 120 -18.14 -1.98 -36.14
N ASN A 121 -18.03 -0.81 -35.50
CA ASN A 121 -19.12 0.18 -35.42
C ASN A 121 -18.53 1.49 -34.89
N GLY A 122 -18.51 2.53 -35.72
CA GLY A 122 -18.24 3.89 -35.27
C GLY A 122 -19.34 4.34 -34.32
N GLY A 123 -18.97 4.63 -33.07
CA GLY A 123 -19.90 5.07 -32.04
C GLY A 123 -19.15 5.44 -30.77
N ALA A 124 -19.06 6.73 -30.54
CA ALA A 124 -18.53 7.32 -29.33
C ALA A 124 -19.27 6.83 -28.07
N HIS A 125 -18.53 6.69 -26.97
CA HIS A 125 -18.92 6.66 -25.56
C HIS A 125 -19.97 5.63 -25.08
N HIS A 126 -19.52 4.81 -24.13
CA HIS A 126 -20.21 4.18 -22.98
C HIS A 126 -19.93 2.66 -22.91
N TYR A 127 -18.80 2.29 -22.30
CA TYR A 127 -18.51 0.89 -21.96
C TYR A 127 -19.36 0.47 -20.75
N GLN A 128 -20.64 0.19 -21.00
CA GLN A 128 -21.52 -0.41 -20.02
C GLN A 128 -21.15 -1.88 -19.81
N GLN A 129 -20.47 -2.12 -18.69
CA GLN A 129 -20.62 -3.26 -17.79
C GLN A 129 -21.16 -4.57 -18.41
N SER A 130 -20.28 -5.40 -18.98
CA SER A 130 -20.54 -6.84 -19.11
C SER A 130 -20.18 -7.53 -17.79
N SER A 131 -21.08 -7.42 -16.81
CA SER A 131 -21.02 -8.12 -15.52
C SER A 131 -21.75 -9.47 -15.56
N ALA A 132 -21.52 -10.30 -16.57
CA ALA A 132 -22.14 -11.62 -16.67
C ALA A 132 -21.12 -12.69 -17.05
N ASP A 133 -20.92 -13.62 -16.12
CA ASP A 133 -20.33 -14.96 -16.26
C ASP A 133 -18.92 -15.08 -16.83
N PHE A 134 -17.93 -14.99 -15.92
CA PHE A 134 -16.65 -15.67 -16.10
C PHE A 134 -16.70 -17.03 -15.41
N SER A 135 -16.81 -18.09 -16.20
CA SER A 135 -16.66 -19.47 -15.75
C SER A 135 -15.19 -19.80 -15.46
N ASP A 136 -15.00 -20.39 -14.28
CA ASP A 136 -13.86 -21.14 -13.74
C ASP A 136 -12.45 -21.02 -14.42
N PRO A 137 -11.43 -20.50 -13.70
CA PRO A 137 -10.03 -20.49 -14.16
C PRO A 137 -9.36 -21.87 -14.32
N ASN A 138 -10.00 -22.99 -13.90
CA ASN A 138 -9.39 -24.32 -13.94
C ASN A 138 -9.84 -25.22 -15.12
N GLY A 139 -10.38 -24.65 -16.21
CA GLY A 139 -10.88 -25.35 -17.40
C GLY A 139 -9.84 -26.10 -18.26
N LEU A 140 -9.42 -27.27 -17.77
CA LEU A 140 -8.68 -28.30 -18.48
C LEU A 140 -9.59 -28.96 -19.55
N TYR A 141 -9.36 -28.67 -20.84
CA TYR A 141 -9.98 -29.25 -22.06
C TYR A 141 -11.48 -28.99 -22.34
N GLY A 142 -11.77 -28.27 -23.44
CA GLY A 142 -13.09 -28.26 -24.10
C GLY A 142 -13.25 -27.13 -25.12
N GLY A 143 -13.16 -27.43 -26.42
CA GLY A 143 -13.03 -26.47 -27.51
C GLY A 143 -14.31 -25.81 -28.04
N GLY A 144 -14.14 -24.74 -28.83
CA GLY A 144 -15.19 -24.07 -29.62
C GLY A 144 -15.18 -22.55 -29.47
N PRO A 145 -15.50 -21.77 -30.52
CA PRO A 145 -15.04 -20.39 -30.70
C PRO A 145 -15.83 -19.41 -29.82
N GLY A 146 -15.18 -18.96 -28.76
CA GLY A 146 -15.72 -17.98 -27.84
C GLY A 146 -14.62 -17.53 -26.90
N MET A 147 -13.57 -16.94 -27.47
CA MET A 147 -12.60 -16.14 -26.73
C MET A 147 -13.39 -14.98 -26.11
N GLY A 148 -14.02 -15.22 -24.95
CA GLY A 148 -14.50 -14.13 -24.09
C GLY A 148 -13.33 -13.18 -23.97
N GLN A 149 -13.47 -11.98 -24.55
CA GLN A 149 -12.32 -11.17 -24.96
C GLN A 149 -11.35 -11.04 -23.79
N ASN A 150 -10.10 -11.46 -23.98
CA ASN A 150 -9.05 -11.24 -22.99
C ASN A 150 -9.05 -9.74 -22.67
N PRO A 151 -9.41 -9.32 -21.45
CA PRO A 151 -9.68 -7.91 -21.17
C PRO A 151 -8.41 -7.07 -21.27
N LEU A 152 -7.22 -7.70 -21.24
CA LEU A 152 -5.94 -7.04 -21.50
C LEU A 152 -5.82 -6.48 -22.93
N LEU A 153 -6.68 -6.89 -23.88
CA LEU A 153 -6.66 -6.40 -25.26
C LEU A 153 -7.31 -5.02 -25.42
N ASN A 154 -8.18 -4.61 -24.49
CA ASN A 154 -8.96 -3.38 -24.62
C ASN A 154 -9.08 -2.58 -23.32
N LYS A 155 -8.50 -3.06 -22.21
CA LYS A 155 -8.46 -2.36 -20.94
C LYS A 155 -7.04 -2.07 -20.48
N GLN A 156 -6.87 -0.94 -19.81
CA GLN A 156 -5.61 -0.64 -19.15
C GLN A 156 -5.54 -1.42 -17.84
N ALA A 157 -4.49 -2.23 -17.70
CA ALA A 157 -4.26 -3.03 -16.52
C ALA A 157 -3.25 -2.38 -15.58
N ILE A 158 -3.55 -2.36 -14.28
CA ILE A 158 -2.73 -1.78 -13.22
C ILE A 158 -2.53 -2.84 -12.15
N ILE A 159 -1.27 -3.09 -11.78
CA ILE A 159 -0.95 -3.93 -10.62
C ILE A 159 -0.98 -3.04 -9.38
N VAL A 160 -1.75 -3.48 -8.38
CA VAL A 160 -1.91 -2.82 -7.10
C VAL A 160 -1.29 -3.69 -6.02
N LEU A 161 -0.22 -3.18 -5.41
CA LEU A 161 0.40 -3.78 -4.23
C LEU A 161 0.06 -2.92 -3.02
N ARG A 162 -0.48 -3.55 -1.97
CA ARG A 162 -0.78 -2.89 -0.71
C ARG A 162 -0.20 -3.66 0.47
N GLU A 163 0.41 -2.94 1.40
CA GLU A 163 0.92 -3.48 2.66
C GLU A 163 0.28 -2.77 3.85
N GLU A 164 -0.22 -3.55 4.80
CA GLU A 164 -0.43 -3.11 6.18
C GLU A 164 0.63 -3.75 7.08
N LEU A 165 1.44 -2.91 7.71
CA LEU A 165 2.50 -3.32 8.62
C LEU A 165 2.15 -2.83 10.02
N GLU A 166 1.61 -3.73 10.83
CA GLU A 166 1.40 -3.48 12.26
C GLU A 166 2.66 -3.85 13.02
N TYR A 167 3.13 -2.99 13.93
CA TYR A 167 4.40 -3.20 14.61
C TYR A 167 4.30 -3.07 16.13
N PHE A 168 5.13 -3.84 16.82
CA PHE A 168 5.17 -3.97 18.27
C PHE A 168 6.62 -3.80 18.73
N ALA A 169 6.91 -2.63 19.30
CA ALA A 169 8.22 -2.33 19.87
C ALA A 169 8.43 -3.16 21.14
N ILE A 170 9.54 -3.91 21.21
CA ILE A 170 9.95 -4.62 22.41
C ILE A 170 10.95 -3.74 23.15
N PRO A 171 10.63 -3.26 24.37
CA PRO A 171 11.60 -2.55 25.18
C PRO A 171 12.83 -3.43 25.44
N PRO A 172 14.05 -2.89 25.32
CA PRO A 172 15.26 -3.64 25.66
C PRO A 172 15.21 -4.10 27.12
N LYS A 173 15.72 -5.31 27.38
CA LYS A 173 15.80 -5.83 28.75
C LYS A 173 16.66 -4.88 29.60
N ARG A 174 16.18 -4.51 30.78
CA ARG A 174 17.00 -3.76 31.74
C ARG A 174 18.29 -4.55 31.98
N PRO A 175 19.47 -3.91 31.96
CA PRO A 175 20.66 -4.56 32.48
C PRO A 175 20.35 -4.95 33.93
N ARG A 176 20.45 -6.24 34.25
CA ARG A 176 20.44 -6.68 35.66
C ARG A 176 21.64 -5.98 36.28
N THR A 177 21.41 -4.92 37.07
CA THR A 177 22.41 -4.44 38.02
C THR A 177 22.93 -5.67 38.73
N ALA A 178 24.23 -5.92 38.61
CA ALA A 178 24.88 -7.16 39.04
C ALA A 178 24.39 -7.53 40.44
N ALA A 179 23.42 -8.45 40.51
CA ALA A 179 23.04 -9.08 41.76
C ALA A 179 24.29 -9.88 42.15
N SER A 180 24.90 -9.43 43.25
CA SER A 180 25.98 -10.10 43.97
C SER A 180 25.99 -11.60 43.70
N GLY A 181 27.07 -12.09 43.08
CA GLY A 181 27.26 -13.51 42.85
C GLY A 181 27.19 -14.30 44.18
N PRO A 182 26.81 -15.59 44.14
CA PRO A 182 26.72 -16.41 45.33
C PRO A 182 28.13 -16.70 45.83
N GLY A 183 28.65 -15.90 46.77
CA GLY A 183 29.93 -16.21 47.44
C GLY A 183 30.80 -15.07 47.97
N GLY A 184 30.42 -13.80 47.82
CA GLY A 184 31.21 -12.67 48.34
C GLY A 184 30.91 -12.38 49.82
N LYS A 185 31.88 -12.63 50.72
CA LYS A 185 31.82 -12.23 52.14
C LYS A 185 31.46 -10.74 52.29
N LEU A 186 30.49 -10.45 53.15
CA LEU A 186 30.14 -9.09 53.57
C LEU A 186 31.37 -8.40 54.19
N THR A 187 31.90 -7.40 53.49
CA THR A 187 32.59 -6.27 54.13
C THR A 187 31.68 -5.07 53.93
N GLN A 188 31.21 -4.49 55.03
CA GLN A 188 30.42 -3.26 55.01
C GLN A 188 31.27 -2.13 54.44
N PRO A 189 30.79 -1.36 53.44
CA PRO A 189 31.20 0.02 53.30
C PRO A 189 30.21 0.89 54.09
N SER A 190 30.78 1.66 54.99
CA SER A 190 30.15 2.82 55.63
C SER A 190 29.77 3.86 54.58
N GLY A 191 28.50 4.24 54.55
CA GLY A 191 28.05 5.57 54.12
C GLY A 191 28.00 5.84 52.61
N ASP A 192 27.13 5.13 51.89
CA ASP A 192 26.48 5.73 50.72
C ASP A 192 25.07 5.14 50.56
N ARG A 193 24.07 5.98 50.32
CA ARG A 193 22.65 5.59 50.32
C ARG A 193 22.41 4.59 49.18
N LEU A 194 22.08 3.34 49.51
CA LEU A 194 21.46 2.41 48.56
C LEU A 194 20.21 3.10 48.00
N ALA A 195 20.18 3.35 46.69
CA ALA A 195 18.98 3.79 46.00
C ALA A 195 17.89 2.75 46.25
N THR A 196 16.91 3.10 47.09
CA THR A 196 15.73 2.29 47.30
C THR A 196 14.96 2.23 45.98
N GLU A 197 14.33 1.10 45.66
CA GLU A 197 13.49 0.93 44.45
C GLU A 197 12.38 2.00 44.31
N SER A 198 12.15 2.80 45.36
CA SER A 198 11.23 3.93 45.42
C SER A 198 11.64 5.20 44.65
N ASP A 199 12.90 5.32 44.20
CA ASP A 199 13.37 6.54 43.48
C ASP A 199 13.39 6.37 41.94
N ILE A 200 12.93 5.24 41.41
CA ILE A 200 12.86 5.01 39.96
C ILE A 200 11.60 5.65 39.40
N ASP A 201 11.78 6.75 38.68
CA ASP A 201 10.70 7.42 37.94
C ASP A 201 10.17 6.50 36.81
N ILE A 202 9.06 5.81 37.10
CA ILE A 202 8.40 4.87 36.19
C ILE A 202 8.04 5.55 34.86
N SER A 203 7.76 6.86 34.87
CA SER A 203 7.37 7.60 33.66
C SER A 203 8.47 7.65 32.60
N LYS A 204 9.74 7.52 33.01
CA LYS A 204 10.93 7.52 32.14
C LYS A 204 11.31 6.13 31.63
N LEU A 205 10.70 5.07 32.17
CA LEU A 205 10.97 3.71 31.73
C LEU A 205 10.14 3.37 30.50
N GLU A 206 10.73 2.71 29.51
CA GLU A 206 10.05 2.15 28.34
C GLU A 206 9.21 0.92 28.75
N THR A 207 8.11 1.13 29.45
CA THR A 207 7.28 0.06 30.01
C THR A 207 5.80 0.43 30.02
N THR A 208 4.97 -0.50 30.47
CA THR A 208 3.55 -0.25 30.72
C THR A 208 3.39 0.14 32.17
N ASN A 209 2.60 1.18 32.45
CA ASN A 209 2.26 1.53 33.81
C ASN A 209 1.43 0.39 34.44
N PRO A 210 1.86 -0.21 35.56
CA PRO A 210 1.19 -1.37 36.15
C PRO A 210 -0.19 -1.05 36.71
N GLU A 211 -0.46 0.20 37.08
CA GLU A 211 -1.75 0.61 37.66
C GLU A 211 -2.80 0.92 36.59
N SER A 212 -2.40 1.61 35.52
CA SER A 212 -3.32 2.01 34.46
C SER A 212 -3.35 1.08 33.26
N GLY A 213 -2.35 0.21 33.08
CA GLY A 213 -2.18 -0.60 31.88
C GLY A 213 -1.83 0.20 30.61
N HIS A 214 -1.69 1.53 30.72
CA HIS A 214 -1.30 2.39 29.61
C HIS A 214 0.22 2.44 29.42
N PRO A 215 0.70 2.65 28.18
CA PRO A 215 2.12 2.85 27.94
C PRO A 215 2.62 4.11 28.66
N THR A 216 3.82 4.05 29.23
CA THR A 216 4.49 5.25 29.74
C THR A 216 4.82 6.22 28.60
N PRO A 217 5.06 7.51 28.89
CA PRO A 217 5.53 8.46 27.88
C PRO A 217 6.80 7.99 27.15
N ALA A 218 7.74 7.36 27.85
CA ALA A 218 8.94 6.79 27.26
C ALA A 218 8.62 5.62 26.30
N LEU A 219 7.70 4.71 26.67
CA LEU A 219 7.26 3.64 25.78
C LEU A 219 6.53 4.18 24.54
N LEU A 220 5.73 5.24 24.71
CA LEU A 220 5.06 5.89 23.59
C LEU A 220 6.08 6.52 22.61
N SER A 221 7.08 7.22 23.13
CA SER A 221 8.18 7.77 22.33
C SER A 221 8.97 6.67 21.62
N LEU A 222 9.23 5.55 22.28
CA LEU A 222 9.85 4.37 21.66
C LEU A 222 9.01 3.87 20.48
N LYS A 223 7.70 3.66 20.67
CA LYS A 223 6.79 3.21 19.61
C LYS A 223 6.74 4.17 18.42
N GLN A 224 6.72 5.49 18.67
CA GLN A 224 6.76 6.50 17.61
C GLN A 224 8.10 6.48 16.86
N SER A 225 9.21 6.35 17.58
CA SER A 225 10.55 6.26 16.99
C SER A 225 10.70 4.99 16.15
N CYS A 226 10.18 3.86 16.61
CA CYS A 226 10.15 2.62 15.83
C CYS A 226 9.35 2.79 14.53
N GLY A 227 8.18 3.43 14.60
CA GLY A 227 7.35 3.72 13.44
C GLY A 227 8.07 4.57 12.40
N ARG A 228 8.77 5.61 12.84
CA ARG A 228 9.58 6.48 11.96
C ARG A 228 10.71 5.70 11.29
N ALA A 229 11.49 4.91 12.04
CA ALA A 229 12.57 4.11 11.47
C ALA A 229 12.05 3.06 10.45
N LEU A 230 10.90 2.43 10.71
CA LEU A 230 10.27 1.50 9.77
C LEU A 230 9.65 2.18 8.54
N LEU A 231 9.32 3.47 8.64
CA LEU A 231 8.82 4.27 7.53
C LEU A 231 9.91 4.46 6.46
N ASP A 232 11.17 4.63 6.89
CA ASP A 232 12.31 4.82 6.01
C ASP A 232 12.75 3.54 5.27
N ARG A 233 12.30 2.37 5.74
CA ARG A 233 12.44 1.10 5.02
C ARG A 233 11.40 0.98 3.91
N LYS A 234 11.67 1.67 2.79
CA LYS A 234 10.73 1.89 1.69
C LYS A 234 10.69 0.80 0.62
N GLN A 235 11.63 -0.13 0.63
CA GLN A 235 11.78 -1.17 -0.39
C GLN A 235 10.65 -2.19 -0.33
N ILE A 236 10.03 -2.47 -1.48
CA ILE A 236 8.84 -3.34 -1.60
C ILE A 236 9.21 -4.80 -1.27
N PHE A 237 10.27 -5.32 -1.90
CA PHE A 237 10.55 -6.75 -1.90
C PHE A 237 11.45 -7.23 -0.76
N THR A 238 12.02 -6.35 0.07
CA THR A 238 12.99 -6.72 1.11
C THR A 238 12.50 -7.82 2.04
N ALA A 239 11.25 -7.75 2.49
CA ALA A 239 10.68 -8.75 3.40
C ALA A 239 10.58 -10.13 2.73
N LEU A 240 10.13 -10.17 1.47
CA LEU A 240 10.01 -11.41 0.69
C LEU A 240 11.38 -11.98 0.33
N GLN A 241 12.31 -11.14 -0.13
CA GLN A 241 13.69 -11.54 -0.46
C GLN A 241 14.39 -12.18 0.75
N ARG A 242 14.18 -11.66 1.96
CA ARG A 242 14.74 -12.25 3.17
C ARG A 242 14.13 -13.63 3.46
N ASN A 243 12.83 -13.83 3.23
CA ASN A 243 12.21 -15.16 3.37
C ASN A 243 12.74 -16.13 2.30
N VAL A 244 12.92 -15.67 1.06
CA VAL A 244 13.56 -16.44 -0.01
C VAL A 244 14.96 -16.90 0.44
N ASN A 245 15.78 -15.99 0.96
CA ASN A 245 17.14 -16.30 1.38
C ASN A 245 17.21 -17.19 2.62
N LYS A 246 16.28 -17.01 3.57
CA LYS A 246 16.26 -17.73 4.85
C LYS A 246 15.64 -19.12 4.75
N GLU A 247 14.57 -19.26 3.97
CA GLU A 247 13.72 -20.46 3.92
C GLU A 247 13.74 -21.16 2.55
N ASN A 248 14.53 -20.66 1.59
CA ASN A 248 14.55 -21.13 0.20
C ASN A 248 13.14 -21.15 -0.43
N ASN A 249 12.36 -20.10 -0.18
CA ASN A 249 10.97 -20.03 -0.59
C ASN A 249 10.84 -19.72 -2.10
N LEU A 250 10.82 -20.77 -2.92
CA LEU A 250 10.71 -20.66 -4.38
C LEU A 250 9.42 -19.96 -4.84
N ALA A 251 8.33 -20.07 -4.08
CA ALA A 251 7.07 -19.41 -4.43
C ALA A 251 7.19 -17.88 -4.31
N GLU A 252 7.86 -17.39 -3.27
CA GLU A 252 8.13 -15.96 -3.11
C GLU A 252 9.12 -15.45 -4.16
N GLN A 253 10.12 -16.25 -4.53
CA GLN A 253 11.04 -15.90 -5.62
C GLN A 253 10.29 -15.77 -6.95
N HIS A 254 9.45 -16.76 -7.30
CA HIS A 254 8.64 -16.72 -8.51
C HIS A 254 7.64 -15.56 -8.51
N LEU A 255 7.08 -15.19 -7.36
CA LEU A 255 6.21 -14.02 -7.23
C LEU A 255 6.99 -12.72 -7.53
N ILE A 256 8.18 -12.55 -6.96
CA ILE A 256 9.05 -11.39 -7.24
C ILE A 256 9.37 -11.34 -8.72
N ASP A 257 9.79 -12.47 -9.32
CA ASP A 257 10.14 -12.53 -10.74
C ASP A 257 8.94 -12.19 -11.63
N MET A 258 7.75 -12.72 -11.31
CA MET A 258 6.51 -12.41 -12.04
C MET A 258 6.18 -10.92 -11.97
N LEU A 259 6.27 -10.31 -10.78
CA LEU A 259 6.01 -8.88 -10.58
C LEU A 259 7.04 -8.02 -11.32
N CYS A 260 8.31 -8.45 -11.36
CA CYS A 260 9.36 -7.74 -12.07
C CYS A 260 9.17 -7.79 -13.60
N MET A 261 8.85 -8.97 -14.14
CA MET A 261 8.52 -9.13 -15.56
C MET A 261 7.31 -8.30 -15.99
N SER A 262 6.42 -8.02 -15.04
CA SER A 262 5.12 -7.39 -15.27
C SER A 262 5.09 -5.89 -15.00
N GLY A 263 6.17 -5.28 -14.50
CA GLY A 263 6.23 -3.82 -14.35
C GLY A 263 7.19 -3.32 -13.29
N PHE A 264 7.32 -4.03 -12.17
CA PHE A 264 8.18 -3.61 -11.05
C PHE A 264 9.67 -3.85 -11.33
N ASP A 265 10.52 -3.22 -10.56
CA ASP A 265 11.94 -3.52 -10.44
C ASP A 265 12.27 -4.02 -9.03
N ARG A 266 13.33 -4.83 -8.90
CA ARG A 266 13.72 -5.45 -7.61
C ARG A 266 14.05 -4.43 -6.51
N ASN A 267 14.37 -3.21 -6.90
CA ASN A 267 14.75 -2.11 -6.00
C ASN A 267 13.63 -1.07 -5.85
N ASP A 268 12.42 -1.37 -6.32
CA ASP A 268 11.30 -0.45 -6.21
C ASP A 268 10.90 -0.17 -4.77
N THR A 269 10.49 1.07 -4.56
CA THR A 269 9.96 1.55 -3.29
C THR A 269 8.46 1.72 -3.34
N TRP A 270 7.80 1.64 -2.18
CA TRP A 270 6.39 2.00 -2.05
C TRP A 270 6.14 3.43 -2.57
N GLY A 271 5.17 3.59 -3.47
CA GLY A 271 4.80 4.89 -4.03
C GLY A 271 4.07 5.79 -3.04
N PHE A 272 3.27 5.17 -2.15
CA PHE A 272 2.71 5.79 -0.96
C PHE A 272 3.09 4.94 0.26
N ARG A 273 3.52 5.59 1.35
CA ARG A 273 3.82 4.93 2.63
C ARG A 273 3.68 5.92 3.78
N ALA A 274 2.78 5.66 4.71
CA ALA A 274 2.49 6.56 5.83
C ALA A 274 2.27 5.80 7.14
N LEU A 275 2.60 6.47 8.24
CA LEU A 275 2.30 5.99 9.59
C LEU A 275 0.87 6.41 9.97
N GLU A 276 0.10 5.48 10.50
CA GLU A 276 -1.25 5.75 10.98
C GLU A 276 -1.23 6.51 12.31
N PRO A 277 -1.88 7.69 12.43
CA PRO A 277 -1.70 8.57 13.59
C PRO A 277 -2.05 7.96 14.95
N SER A 278 -3.08 7.10 14.98
CA SER A 278 -3.65 6.51 16.20
C SER A 278 -3.17 5.08 16.46
N ARG A 279 -2.32 4.52 15.59
CA ARG A 279 -1.96 3.09 15.61
C ARG A 279 -0.47 2.89 15.35
N CYS A 280 0.09 1.82 15.89
CA CYS A 280 1.42 1.34 15.48
C CYS A 280 1.29 0.56 14.17
N CYS A 281 0.86 1.25 13.11
CA CYS A 281 0.60 0.68 11.80
C CYS A 281 1.17 1.59 10.71
N ILE A 282 1.76 0.99 9.68
CA ILE A 282 2.18 1.66 8.46
C ILE A 282 1.35 1.09 7.32
N THR A 283 0.71 1.98 6.55
CA THR A 283 0.02 1.61 5.31
C THR A 283 0.87 2.02 4.12
N SER A 284 1.04 1.10 3.17
CA SER A 284 1.79 1.35 1.94
C SER A 284 1.03 0.89 0.71
N ILE A 285 1.15 1.62 -0.39
CA ILE A 285 0.60 1.26 -1.70
C ILE A 285 1.67 1.52 -2.77
N ALA A 286 1.83 0.58 -3.69
CA ALA A 286 2.60 0.75 -4.92
C ALA A 286 1.73 0.37 -6.12
N LEU A 287 1.85 1.17 -7.18
CA LEU A 287 1.05 1.04 -8.40
C LEU A 287 2.00 0.99 -9.58
N VAL A 288 1.78 0.07 -10.51
CA VAL A 288 2.51 0.03 -11.78
C VAL A 288 1.57 -0.39 -12.90
N LEU A 289 1.78 0.15 -14.10
CA LEU A 289 1.09 -0.34 -15.29
C LEU A 289 1.57 -1.75 -15.58
N LEU A 290 0.63 -2.68 -15.77
CA LEU A 290 0.98 -4.04 -16.16
C LEU A 290 1.59 -4.02 -17.56
N LYS A 291 2.82 -4.50 -17.70
CA LYS A 291 3.43 -4.79 -18.99
C LYS A 291 2.77 -6.04 -19.58
N THR A 292 1.74 -5.84 -20.39
CA THR A 292 0.94 -6.93 -21.00
C THR A 292 1.63 -7.64 -22.15
N GLY A 293 2.70 -7.05 -22.71
CA GLY A 293 3.29 -7.51 -23.97
C GLY A 293 2.45 -7.16 -25.19
N ILE A 294 1.40 -6.35 -25.05
CA ILE A 294 0.57 -5.87 -26.14
C ILE A 294 0.94 -4.42 -26.42
N ALA A 295 1.48 -4.15 -27.61
CA ALA A 295 1.64 -2.78 -28.10
C ALA A 295 0.46 -2.44 -29.01
N HIS A 296 -0.30 -1.43 -28.61
CA HIS A 296 -1.49 -0.98 -29.32
C HIS A 296 -1.13 -0.03 -30.47
N ALA A 297 -2.09 0.22 -31.36
CA ALA A 297 -1.90 1.03 -32.57
C ALA A 297 -1.25 2.40 -32.30
N GLY A 298 -1.67 3.13 -31.26
CA GLY A 298 -1.08 4.43 -30.93
C GLY A 298 0.39 4.33 -30.51
N GLU A 299 0.77 3.27 -29.81
CA GLU A 299 2.16 3.01 -29.42
C GLU A 299 3.01 2.59 -30.63
N LEU A 300 2.47 1.75 -31.50
CA LEU A 300 3.14 1.33 -32.74
C LEU A 300 3.38 2.50 -33.68
N GLU A 301 2.40 3.38 -33.86
CA GLU A 301 2.53 4.58 -34.68
C GLU A 301 3.58 5.55 -34.13
N ALA A 302 3.64 5.71 -32.81
CA ALA A 302 4.68 6.52 -32.16
C ALA A 302 6.09 5.95 -32.41
N GLN A 303 6.20 4.64 -32.62
CA GLN A 303 7.43 3.95 -33.05
C GLN A 303 7.65 3.98 -34.57
N GLY A 304 6.78 4.65 -35.33
CA GLY A 304 6.84 4.74 -36.79
C GLY A 304 6.28 3.51 -37.53
N ILE A 305 5.68 2.56 -36.82
CA ILE A 305 5.08 1.35 -37.38
C ILE A 305 3.63 1.67 -37.73
N ARG A 306 3.24 1.42 -38.99
CA ARG A 306 1.85 1.57 -39.45
C ARG A 306 1.10 0.25 -39.26
N PRO A 307 0.21 0.13 -38.27
CA PRO A 307 -0.49 -1.13 -37.98
C PRO A 307 -1.42 -1.58 -39.10
N ASP A 308 -1.88 -0.65 -39.94
CA ASP A 308 -2.77 -0.91 -41.08
C ASP A 308 -2.03 -1.23 -42.39
N SER A 309 -0.70 -1.34 -42.39
CA SER A 309 0.04 -1.70 -43.61
C SER A 309 -0.05 -3.21 -43.90
N ALA A 310 -0.05 -3.58 -45.18
CA ALA A 310 0.00 -4.99 -45.58
C ALA A 310 1.25 -5.70 -45.02
N GLU A 311 2.36 -4.97 -44.90
CA GLU A 311 3.63 -5.43 -44.34
C GLU A 311 3.53 -5.76 -42.84
N ALA A 312 2.63 -5.09 -42.11
CA ALA A 312 2.40 -5.36 -40.69
C ALA A 312 1.66 -6.70 -40.49
N ASN A 313 0.74 -7.07 -41.38
CA ASN A 313 0.05 -8.36 -41.30
C ASN A 313 0.97 -9.57 -41.56
N ASP A 314 2.04 -9.37 -42.32
CA ASP A 314 3.05 -10.40 -42.63
C ASP A 314 4.27 -10.32 -41.69
N TYR A 315 4.21 -9.56 -40.59
CA TYR A 315 5.30 -9.44 -39.64
C TYR A 315 5.51 -10.76 -38.88
N TYR A 316 6.70 -11.35 -39.08
CA TYR A 316 7.20 -12.48 -38.31
C TYR A 316 8.57 -12.13 -37.74
N ASP A 317 8.68 -12.22 -36.42
CA ASP A 317 9.97 -12.16 -35.74
C ASP A 317 10.73 -13.47 -35.96
N GLU A 318 12.02 -13.39 -36.25
CA GLU A 318 12.91 -14.55 -36.44
C GLU A 318 12.92 -15.49 -35.23
N THR A 319 12.65 -14.95 -34.03
CA THR A 319 12.56 -15.73 -32.79
C THR A 319 11.20 -16.42 -32.59
N GLY A 320 10.17 -16.01 -33.36
CA GLY A 320 8.79 -16.45 -33.19
C GLY A 320 8.12 -15.98 -31.89
N GLN A 321 8.77 -15.12 -31.10
CA GLN A 321 8.26 -14.67 -29.80
C GLN A 321 7.26 -13.52 -29.91
N THR A 322 7.28 -12.77 -31.00
CA THR A 322 6.33 -11.68 -31.25
C THR A 322 5.51 -11.91 -32.53
N SER A 323 4.23 -11.57 -32.51
CA SER A 323 3.33 -11.64 -33.67
C SER A 323 2.40 -10.43 -33.75
N MET A 324 1.81 -10.22 -34.93
CA MET A 324 0.76 -9.22 -35.13
C MET A 324 -0.62 -9.89 -35.03
N PHE A 325 -1.52 -9.29 -34.25
CA PHE A 325 -2.88 -9.75 -34.06
C PHE A 325 -3.83 -8.55 -34.04
N GLN A 326 -4.75 -8.47 -35.02
CA GLN A 326 -5.75 -7.39 -35.12
C GLN A 326 -5.16 -5.97 -35.03
N GLY A 327 -4.02 -5.72 -35.69
CA GLY A 327 -3.34 -4.42 -35.66
C GLY A 327 -2.57 -4.12 -34.36
N MET A 328 -2.44 -5.09 -33.45
CA MET A 328 -1.63 -5.01 -32.24
C MET A 328 -0.40 -5.91 -32.37
N LYS A 329 0.74 -5.50 -31.81
CA LYS A 329 1.92 -6.37 -31.69
C LYS A 329 1.86 -7.06 -30.33
N VAL A 330 2.05 -8.38 -30.31
CA VAL A 330 1.92 -9.21 -29.12
C VAL A 330 3.21 -9.99 -28.88
N ASP A 331 3.80 -9.79 -27.70
CA ASP A 331 4.82 -10.67 -27.12
C ASP A 331 4.13 -11.80 -26.36
N HIS A 332 4.31 -13.04 -26.84
CA HIS A 332 3.58 -14.18 -26.28
C HIS A 332 4.08 -14.57 -24.88
N GLN A 333 5.36 -14.36 -24.57
CA GLN A 333 5.93 -14.72 -23.26
C GLN A 333 5.46 -13.74 -22.19
N GLN A 334 5.46 -12.45 -22.51
CA GLN A 334 4.99 -11.41 -21.61
C GLN A 334 3.47 -11.48 -21.45
N LEU A 335 2.72 -11.71 -22.54
CA LEU A 335 1.27 -11.89 -22.47
C LEU A 335 0.88 -13.11 -21.62
N ALA A 336 1.60 -14.23 -21.75
CA ALA A 336 1.36 -15.41 -20.92
C ALA A 336 1.61 -15.13 -19.42
N THR A 337 2.55 -14.26 -19.09
CA THR A 337 2.81 -13.83 -17.70
C THR A 337 1.72 -12.89 -17.20
N ALA A 338 1.33 -11.90 -18.01
CA ALA A 338 0.22 -10.99 -17.71
C ALA A 338 -1.12 -11.72 -17.53
N GLN A 339 -1.38 -12.76 -18.32
CA GLN A 339 -2.56 -13.61 -18.19
C GLN A 339 -2.60 -14.36 -16.85
N LYS A 340 -1.45 -14.74 -16.27
CA LYS A 340 -1.42 -15.33 -14.92
C LYS A 340 -1.84 -14.31 -13.86
N LEU A 341 -1.51 -13.03 -14.05
CA LEU A 341 -1.93 -11.96 -13.13
C LEU A 341 -3.44 -11.68 -13.18
N LEU A 342 -4.15 -12.06 -14.25
CA LEU A 342 -5.62 -12.00 -14.27
C LEU A 342 -6.27 -12.85 -13.18
N LEU A 343 -5.57 -13.85 -12.61
CA LEU A 343 -6.02 -14.60 -11.44
C LEU A 343 -6.28 -13.68 -10.22
N PHE A 344 -5.63 -12.52 -10.18
CA PHE A 344 -5.76 -11.53 -9.11
C PHE A 344 -6.74 -10.40 -9.44
N TRP A 345 -7.40 -10.45 -10.60
CA TRP A 345 -8.46 -9.51 -10.94
C TRP A 345 -9.76 -9.89 -10.23
N ARG A 346 -10.33 -8.98 -9.42
CA ARG A 346 -11.52 -9.20 -8.57
C ARG A 346 -11.37 -10.32 -7.53
N LYS A 347 -10.16 -10.86 -7.37
CA LYS A 347 -9.78 -11.92 -6.44
C LYS A 347 -8.40 -11.60 -5.87
N PRO A 348 -8.28 -10.55 -5.04
CA PRO A 348 -7.00 -10.11 -4.53
C PRO A 348 -6.33 -11.24 -3.73
N ALA A 349 -5.05 -11.50 -4.01
CA ALA A 349 -4.25 -12.43 -3.23
C ALA A 349 -3.75 -11.74 -1.95
N ARG A 350 -3.96 -12.39 -0.81
CA ARG A 350 -3.54 -11.87 0.49
C ARG A 350 -2.61 -12.85 1.18
N LYS A 351 -1.53 -12.33 1.75
CA LYS A 351 -0.60 -13.08 2.58
C LYS A 351 -0.38 -12.34 3.89
N CYS A 352 -0.58 -13.04 5.01
CA CYS A 352 -0.35 -12.52 6.35
C CYS A 352 0.77 -13.33 7.02
N TRP A 353 1.75 -12.66 7.60
CA TRP A 353 2.81 -13.30 8.37
C TRP A 353 3.37 -12.39 9.45
N TRP A 354 4.17 -12.98 10.33
CA TRP A 354 4.90 -12.28 11.37
C TRP A 354 6.38 -12.28 11.07
N ASP A 355 7.03 -11.21 11.47
CA ASP A 355 8.43 -10.97 11.22
C ASP A 355 9.08 -10.26 12.42
N GLY A 356 10.32 -10.63 12.72
CA GLY A 356 11.12 -9.95 13.72
C GLY A 356 12.19 -9.12 13.05
N VAL A 357 12.09 -7.80 13.23
CA VAL A 357 12.94 -6.80 12.59
C VAL A 357 13.79 -6.11 13.65
N ASP A 358 15.10 -6.04 13.43
CA ASP A 358 15.98 -5.19 14.24
C ASP A 358 16.11 -3.83 13.55
N ILE A 359 15.70 -2.77 14.25
CA ILE A 359 15.84 -1.38 13.81
C ILE A 359 16.87 -0.65 14.67
N VAL A 360 17.46 0.41 14.13
CA VAL A 360 18.43 1.23 14.85
C VAL A 360 17.78 2.56 15.22
N LEU A 361 17.76 2.87 16.52
CA LEU A 361 17.24 4.12 17.05
C LEU A 361 18.34 4.94 17.72
N PRO A 362 18.24 6.27 17.78
CA PRO A 362 19.19 7.09 18.52
C PRO A 362 19.26 6.70 20.01
N HIS A 363 20.44 6.78 20.62
CA HIS A 363 20.55 6.58 22.06
C HIS A 363 19.85 7.73 22.80
N PRO A 364 18.98 7.46 23.79
CA PRO A 364 18.26 8.51 24.52
C PRO A 364 19.16 9.52 25.26
N ASP A 365 20.42 9.15 25.53
CA ASP A 365 21.36 9.92 26.36
C ASP A 365 22.37 10.75 25.55
N GLN A 366 22.38 10.66 24.22
CA GLN A 366 23.24 11.48 23.38
C GLN A 366 22.46 12.67 22.82
N LYS A 367 22.74 13.88 23.34
CA LYS A 367 22.38 15.11 22.63
C LYS A 367 23.23 15.20 21.36
N PRO A 368 22.66 15.63 20.21
CA PRO A 368 23.46 15.88 19.02
C PRO A 368 24.50 16.96 19.37
N ASN A 369 25.78 16.63 19.19
CA ASN A 369 26.86 17.58 19.41
C ASN A 369 26.84 18.61 18.27
N PRO A 370 26.52 19.90 18.49
CA PRO A 370 26.42 20.88 17.42
C PRO A 370 27.80 21.30 16.84
N ALA A 371 28.90 20.66 17.26
CA ALA A 371 30.27 21.06 16.92
C ALA A 371 30.96 20.19 15.86
N ALA A 372 30.29 19.20 15.26
CA ALA A 372 30.93 18.29 14.29
C ALA A 372 30.91 18.78 12.82
N ALA A 373 30.60 20.05 12.57
CA ALA A 373 30.58 20.60 11.21
C ALA A 373 31.95 21.13 10.72
N ASP A 374 32.91 21.39 11.60
CA ASP A 374 34.20 21.97 11.21
C ASP A 374 35.35 21.49 12.13
N SER A 375 35.94 20.33 11.83
CA SER A 375 37.38 20.10 12.05
C SER A 375 37.80 18.72 11.53
N ASN A 376 38.55 18.71 10.43
CA ASN A 376 39.49 17.63 10.14
C ASN A 376 40.60 17.67 11.19
N ASP A 377 40.51 16.87 12.25
CA ASP A 377 41.70 16.47 12.98
C ASP A 377 41.50 15.12 13.69
N ALA A 378 42.35 14.18 13.31
CA ALA A 378 42.47 12.87 13.90
C ALA A 378 43.29 12.96 15.20
N ALA A 379 42.64 12.93 16.37
CA ALA A 379 43.28 12.47 17.62
C ALA A 379 42.26 12.28 18.75
N SER A 380 42.25 11.06 19.28
CA SER A 380 41.92 10.64 20.65
C SER A 380 41.44 11.69 21.66
N THR A 381 40.24 11.50 22.23
CA THR A 381 40.02 11.57 23.70
C THR A 381 38.78 10.73 24.04
N ALA A 382 39.01 9.50 24.48
CA ALA A 382 38.00 8.67 25.10
C ALA A 382 37.79 9.15 26.54
N VAL A 383 36.65 9.78 26.82
CA VAL A 383 36.17 9.96 28.21
C VAL A 383 35.36 8.73 28.56
N SER A 384 35.98 7.84 29.32
CA SER A 384 35.38 6.64 29.90
C SER A 384 34.32 7.02 30.93
N VAL A 385 33.04 6.96 30.56
CA VAL A 385 31.95 6.74 31.52
C VAL A 385 31.59 5.27 31.41
N GLY A 386 31.95 4.51 32.43
CA GLY A 386 31.73 3.06 32.48
C GLY A 386 30.26 2.71 32.48
N LEU A 387 29.76 2.22 31.35
CA LEU A 387 28.58 1.38 31.29
C LEU A 387 28.93 0.14 30.47
N SER A 388 29.08 -0.98 31.18
CA SER A 388 29.40 -2.28 30.60
C SER A 388 28.21 -2.82 29.80
N THR A 389 28.20 -2.55 28.50
CA THR A 389 27.46 -3.34 27.51
C THR A 389 28.46 -4.01 26.58
N VAL A 390 29.21 -4.98 27.12
CA VAL A 390 30.07 -5.86 26.32
C VAL A 390 29.38 -7.22 26.22
N ALA A 391 28.54 -7.37 25.20
CA ALA A 391 28.23 -8.63 24.50
C ALA A 391 27.05 -8.41 23.52
N ASP A 392 27.26 -7.67 22.43
CA ASP A 392 26.63 -7.94 21.11
C ASP A 392 27.02 -6.92 20.01
N ALA A 393 27.69 -5.82 20.36
CA ALA A 393 27.91 -4.70 19.43
C ALA A 393 29.06 -4.88 18.42
N THR A 394 29.85 -5.95 18.48
CA THR A 394 31.10 -6.08 17.69
C THR A 394 31.09 -7.19 16.63
N SER A 395 29.94 -7.77 16.28
CA SER A 395 29.88 -8.78 15.21
C SER A 395 28.55 -8.80 14.46
N ALA A 396 28.06 -7.64 14.02
CA ALA A 396 26.84 -7.58 13.23
C ALA A 396 27.15 -7.06 11.83
N GLU A 397 27.28 -7.98 10.89
CA GLU A 397 27.00 -7.72 9.48
C GLU A 397 25.68 -6.91 9.36
N PRO A 398 25.57 -5.96 8.42
CA PRO A 398 24.34 -5.21 8.21
C PRO A 398 23.19 -6.19 7.97
N ASP A 399 22.13 -6.10 8.78
CA ASP A 399 20.96 -6.95 8.60
C ASP A 399 20.23 -6.54 7.32
N ALA A 400 19.61 -7.52 6.65
CA ALA A 400 18.94 -7.29 5.37
C ALA A 400 17.83 -6.24 5.54
N GLY A 401 17.98 -5.09 4.87
CA GLY A 401 17.01 -4.00 4.91
C GLY A 401 17.31 -2.86 5.89
N MET A 402 18.49 -2.83 6.53
CA MET A 402 18.95 -1.63 7.23
C MET A 402 19.18 -0.47 6.25
N THR A 403 18.79 0.74 6.64
CA THR A 403 19.09 1.95 5.85
C THR A 403 20.56 2.34 6.01
N PRO A 404 21.13 3.13 5.08
CA PRO A 404 22.49 3.65 5.22
C PRO A 404 22.70 4.42 6.53
N GLU A 405 21.69 5.18 6.96
CA GLU A 405 21.69 5.93 8.21
C GLU A 405 21.73 5.01 9.44
N GLU A 406 20.94 3.93 9.43
CA GLU A 406 20.96 2.92 10.51
C GLU A 406 22.35 2.27 10.63
N VAL A 407 22.99 1.97 9.49
CA VAL A 407 24.34 1.39 9.45
C VAL A 407 25.37 2.39 9.98
N GLU A 408 25.27 3.67 9.62
CA GLU A 408 26.16 4.71 10.11
C GLU A 408 26.03 4.92 11.63
N MET A 409 24.80 4.93 12.14
CA MET A 409 24.51 5.04 13.57
C MET A 409 25.07 3.87 14.40
N LEU A 410 25.15 2.68 13.82
CA LEU A 410 25.81 1.56 14.48
C LEU A 410 27.33 1.70 14.46
N LYS A 411 27.90 2.17 13.34
CA LYS A 411 29.34 2.35 13.18
C LYS A 411 29.91 3.42 14.12
N ASN A 412 29.20 4.53 14.29
CA ASN A 412 29.62 5.65 15.13
C ASN A 412 29.21 5.48 16.61
N GLY A 413 28.49 4.40 16.96
CA GLY A 413 28.04 4.11 18.32
C GLY A 413 26.94 5.04 18.84
N THR A 414 26.27 5.82 17.97
CA THR A 414 25.19 6.73 18.37
C THR A 414 23.81 6.06 18.33
N GLY A 415 23.71 4.86 17.76
CA GLY A 415 22.50 4.07 17.66
C GLY A 415 22.45 2.89 18.62
N ARG A 416 21.23 2.52 19.05
CA ARG A 416 20.92 1.26 19.74
C ARG A 416 20.00 0.41 18.88
N LYS A 417 20.22 -0.90 18.87
CA LYS A 417 19.30 -1.85 18.24
C LYS A 417 18.05 -2.04 19.09
N VAL A 418 16.88 -1.98 18.47
CA VAL A 418 15.60 -2.29 19.08
C VAL A 418 14.90 -3.35 18.25
N ARG A 419 14.49 -4.43 18.92
CA ARG A 419 13.69 -5.49 18.30
C ARG A 419 12.25 -5.03 18.15
N VAL A 420 11.72 -5.18 16.95
CA VAL A 420 10.31 -4.91 16.63
C VAL A 420 9.69 -6.17 16.03
N TRP A 421 8.55 -6.60 16.55
CA TRP A 421 7.72 -7.59 15.86
C TRP A 421 6.79 -6.87 14.90
N ALA A 422 6.77 -7.29 13.64
CA ALA A 422 5.91 -6.76 12.62
C ALA A 422 4.96 -7.85 12.13
N ARG A 423 3.65 -7.60 12.17
CA ARG A 423 2.66 -8.35 11.41
C ARG A 423 2.48 -7.64 10.07
N ARG A 424 2.71 -8.36 8.98
CA ARG A 424 2.55 -7.85 7.63
C ARG A 424 1.36 -8.52 6.97
N VAL A 425 0.48 -7.70 6.41
CA VAL A 425 -0.57 -8.14 5.49
C VAL A 425 -0.26 -7.54 4.13
N TRP A 426 0.14 -8.39 3.20
CA TRP A 426 0.41 -8.01 1.82
C TRP A 426 -0.77 -8.42 0.94
N THR A 427 -1.20 -7.49 0.10
CA THR A 427 -2.28 -7.70 -0.87
C THR A 427 -1.74 -7.41 -2.26
N LEU A 428 -1.92 -8.36 -3.17
CA LEU A 428 -1.71 -8.20 -4.60
C LEU A 428 -3.07 -8.25 -5.28
N GLU A 429 -3.37 -7.21 -6.05
CA GLU A 429 -4.59 -7.06 -6.81
C GLU A 429 -4.24 -6.61 -8.23
N LEU A 430 -5.02 -7.06 -9.21
CA LEU A 430 -5.01 -6.48 -10.55
C LEU A 430 -6.28 -5.66 -10.74
N SER A 431 -6.14 -4.40 -11.13
CA SER A 431 -7.25 -3.52 -11.50
C SER A 431 -7.25 -3.30 -13.01
N LEU A 432 -8.45 -3.30 -13.60
CA LEU A 432 -8.64 -3.03 -15.04
C LEU A 432 -9.56 -1.82 -15.16
N ILE A 433 -9.06 -0.75 -15.76
CA ILE A 433 -9.82 0.48 -16.03
C ILE A 433 -10.27 0.53 -17.48
#